data_AF-V4J3A5-F1
#
_entry.id   AF-V4J3A5-F1
#
_cell.length_a   1.000
_cell.length_b   1.000
_cell.length_c   1.000
_cell.angle_alpha   90.00
_cell.angle_beta   90.00
_cell.angle_gamma   90.00
#
_symmetry.space_group_name_H-M   'P 1'
#
loop_
_entity.id
_entity.type
_entity.pdbx_description
1 polymer ?
#
loop_
_entity_poly.entity_id
_entity_poly.type
_entity_poly.pdbx_seq_one_letter_code
_entity_poly.pdbx_strand_id
1 'polypeptide(L)'
;MRTKIATVSKLFASLSGVIPQVIWLVFIFALSPDLVQAGQTVVHGARIWNAPDHTRVVLDTAAPIRHRIFALDKPDRLVVDLSDASLKGKLPDANPGDLLVSDLRSGVRDGDDLRVVVDLKQPVKVKSFELEPSDAYGHRLVIDLSPKHRRRGRAADKMPKPSGDAVLAAAESSAAATSRHDRSAPSFLSVQPKRGGQRDVIIAVDAGHGGEDPGAIGRNGTREKDVTLAISRKLAALIDKQQGMRAVMIRDGDYFVPLRQRIAKARKRKADLFVSIHADAFTDPNVRGSSVYTLSNGGATSEAAKWLAARENRADLIGGVKLAERNEVLASVLLDMTQNATIEHSSIAATHVLEKLRSLGHVHQTRIQQAGFAVLKSPDIPSMLVETAFISNPSEERRLRSEHYQKKLAHSLLQGILDYFRDYPPPGTRFARQRGGVGDDTTSDSRVHQDESTQSLLALGLDF
;
A
#
# COMPACT_ATOMS: atom_id res chain seq x y z
N MET A 1 -72.35 -55.32 38.68
CA MET A 1 -73.08 -54.26 37.96
C MET A 1 -72.28 -53.83 36.75
N ARG A 2 -72.78 -54.20 35.56
CA ARG A 2 -72.81 -53.45 34.30
C ARG A 2 -71.58 -52.57 33.88
N THR A 3 -71.11 -52.88 32.66
CA THR A 3 -70.65 -51.94 31.59
C THR A 3 -69.41 -51.08 31.82
N LYS A 4 -68.34 -51.25 31.03
CA LYS A 4 -68.10 -50.62 29.70
C LYS A 4 -66.62 -50.72 29.28
N ILE A 5 -66.43 -51.13 28.02
CA ILE A 5 -65.38 -50.72 27.06
C ILE A 5 -63.97 -51.32 27.25
N ALA A 6 -63.80 -52.50 26.65
CA ALA A 6 -62.63 -52.84 25.85
C ALA A 6 -63.17 -53.38 24.52
N THR A 7 -62.66 -52.90 23.37
CA THR A 7 -62.39 -53.68 22.13
C THR A 7 -62.07 -52.72 20.99
N VAL A 8 -60.77 -52.53 20.79
CA VAL A 8 -60.02 -52.49 19.52
C VAL A 8 -60.87 -52.61 18.26
N SER A 9 -61.00 -51.52 17.51
CA SER A 9 -61.71 -51.46 16.23
C SER A 9 -60.95 -52.19 15.12
N LYS A 10 -61.48 -53.35 14.74
CA LYS A 10 -61.38 -53.90 13.39
C LYS A 10 -62.26 -53.07 12.45
N LEU A 11 -61.76 -52.66 11.29
CA LEU A 11 -62.39 -52.99 9.99
C LEU A 11 -61.49 -52.58 8.82
N PHE A 12 -61.06 -53.58 8.07
CA PHE A 12 -60.38 -53.47 6.77
C PHE A 12 -61.41 -53.78 5.68
N ALA A 13 -61.30 -53.08 4.54
CA ALA A 13 -61.83 -53.42 3.19
C ALA A 13 -63.37 -53.49 3.05
N SER A 14 -64.03 -53.15 1.94
CA SER A 14 -63.68 -52.84 0.56
C SER A 14 -64.95 -52.23 -0.06
N LEU A 15 -64.89 -51.24 -0.95
CA LEU A 15 -65.74 -51.22 -2.17
C LEU A 15 -65.29 -50.11 -3.14
N SER A 16 -64.94 -50.58 -4.33
CA SER A 16 -64.73 -49.94 -5.63
C SER A 16 -65.55 -48.69 -5.97
N GLY A 17 -64.91 -47.76 -6.70
CA GLY A 17 -65.57 -47.07 -7.81
C GLY A 17 -65.35 -45.57 -7.94
N VAL A 18 -64.62 -45.21 -9.00
CA VAL A 18 -64.61 -43.90 -9.69
C VAL A 18 -63.71 -42.81 -9.09
N ILE A 19 -62.96 -42.18 -10.01
CA ILE A 19 -62.15 -40.95 -9.93
C ILE A 19 -60.65 -41.15 -9.68
N PRO A 20 -59.86 -41.40 -10.75
CA PRO A 20 -58.45 -41.01 -10.77
C PRO A 20 -58.21 -40.04 -11.95
N GLN A 21 -58.72 -38.81 -11.90
CA GLN A 21 -58.37 -37.79 -12.92
C GLN A 21 -58.17 -36.37 -12.41
N VAL A 22 -58.38 -36.05 -11.13
CA VAL A 22 -58.27 -34.65 -10.65
C VAL A 22 -57.01 -34.38 -9.80
N ILE A 23 -56.33 -35.41 -9.29
CA ILE A 23 -55.17 -35.22 -8.39
C ILE A 23 -53.83 -35.12 -9.16
N TRP A 24 -53.81 -35.35 -10.48
CA TRP A 24 -52.61 -35.12 -11.30
C TRP A 24 -52.48 -33.70 -11.88
N LEU A 25 -53.51 -32.85 -11.74
CA LEU A 25 -53.47 -31.47 -12.26
C LEU A 25 -53.00 -30.43 -11.23
N VAL A 26 -52.94 -30.77 -9.93
CA VAL A 26 -52.46 -29.83 -8.88
C VAL A 26 -50.98 -30.07 -8.52
N PHE A 27 -50.40 -31.23 -8.86
CA PHE A 27 -48.99 -31.53 -8.59
C PHE A 27 -48.03 -31.24 -9.76
N ILE A 28 -48.52 -30.79 -10.92
CA ILE A 28 -47.69 -30.38 -12.07
C ILE A 28 -47.41 -28.86 -12.10
N PHE A 29 -47.95 -28.08 -11.16
CA PHE A 29 -47.77 -26.61 -11.15
C PHE A 29 -46.74 -26.06 -10.16
N ALA A 30 -45.96 -26.91 -9.46
CA ALA A 30 -45.02 -26.48 -8.42
C ALA A 30 -43.55 -26.88 -8.67
N LEU A 31 -43.20 -27.22 -9.91
CA LEU A 31 -41.83 -27.50 -10.35
C LEU A 31 -41.56 -26.82 -11.71
N SER A 32 -41.92 -25.55 -11.82
CA SER A 32 -41.20 -24.68 -12.74
C SER A 32 -39.88 -24.38 -12.04
N PRO A 33 -38.71 -24.85 -12.51
CA PRO A 33 -37.52 -24.07 -12.22
C PRO A 33 -37.84 -22.66 -12.73
N ASP A 34 -37.62 -21.64 -11.90
CA ASP A 34 -37.50 -20.30 -12.42
C ASP A 34 -36.49 -20.38 -13.57
N LEU A 35 -36.98 -20.35 -14.80
CA LEU A 35 -36.19 -20.06 -15.97
C LEU A 35 -35.77 -18.62 -15.76
N VAL A 36 -34.72 -18.43 -14.97
CA VAL A 36 -33.87 -17.25 -15.05
C VAL A 36 -33.33 -17.32 -16.47
N GLN A 37 -34.04 -16.67 -17.37
CA GLN A 37 -33.53 -16.34 -18.69
C GLN A 37 -32.36 -15.41 -18.39
N ALA A 38 -31.18 -16.00 -18.26
CA ALA A 38 -29.94 -15.27 -18.10
C ALA A 38 -29.74 -14.50 -19.39
N GLY A 39 -30.28 -13.27 -19.41
CA GLY A 39 -30.03 -12.34 -20.50
C GLY A 39 -28.53 -12.14 -20.64
N GLN A 40 -28.08 -11.81 -21.86
CA GLN A 40 -26.66 -11.53 -22.10
C GLN A 40 -26.12 -10.55 -21.06
N THR A 41 -24.96 -10.86 -20.50
CA THR A 41 -24.27 -9.97 -19.57
C THR A 41 -23.77 -8.75 -20.33
N VAL A 42 -24.24 -7.57 -19.93
CA VAL A 42 -23.83 -6.31 -20.56
C VAL A 42 -22.45 -5.91 -20.04
N VAL A 43 -21.51 -5.70 -20.96
CA VAL A 43 -20.25 -4.99 -20.74
C VAL A 43 -20.51 -3.51 -20.97
N HIS A 44 -20.47 -2.71 -19.91
CA HIS A 44 -20.75 -1.28 -19.96
C HIS A 44 -19.65 -0.45 -20.63
N GLY A 45 -18.43 -0.97 -20.63
CA GLY A 45 -17.28 -0.32 -21.22
C GLY A 45 -15.98 -0.96 -20.77
N ALA A 46 -14.88 -0.35 -21.18
CA ALA A 46 -13.55 -0.73 -20.73
C ALA A 46 -12.76 0.49 -20.26
N ARG A 47 -11.80 0.26 -19.38
CA ARG A 47 -10.86 1.24 -18.86
C ARG A 47 -9.44 0.69 -19.01
N ILE A 48 -8.51 1.56 -19.39
CA ILE A 48 -7.10 1.21 -19.58
C ILE A 48 -6.26 2.12 -18.68
N TRP A 49 -5.39 1.53 -17.87
CA TRP A 49 -4.42 2.26 -17.07
C TRP A 49 -3.01 1.80 -17.42
N ASN A 50 -2.19 2.74 -17.87
CA ASN A 50 -0.81 2.50 -18.24
C ASN A 50 0.14 2.82 -17.08
N ALA A 51 0.90 1.83 -16.64
CA ALA A 51 2.04 2.00 -15.74
C ALA A 51 3.36 1.72 -16.48
N PRO A 52 4.52 2.15 -15.95
CA PRO A 52 5.81 1.88 -16.60
C PRO A 52 6.15 0.38 -16.75
N ASP A 53 5.62 -0.47 -15.87
CA ASP A 53 5.93 -1.90 -15.81
C ASP A 53 4.74 -2.83 -16.13
N HIS A 54 3.54 -2.29 -16.30
CA HIS A 54 2.33 -3.06 -16.64
C HIS A 54 1.24 -2.16 -17.25
N THR A 55 0.30 -2.77 -17.97
CA THR A 55 -0.94 -2.14 -18.40
C THR A 55 -2.10 -2.94 -17.85
N ARG A 56 -3.08 -2.27 -17.27
CA ARG A 56 -4.29 -2.89 -16.76
C ARG A 56 -5.47 -2.53 -17.64
N VAL A 57 -6.19 -3.55 -18.10
CA VAL A 57 -7.46 -3.42 -18.81
C VAL A 57 -8.57 -3.92 -17.89
N VAL A 58 -9.58 -3.08 -17.67
CA VAL A 58 -10.75 -3.41 -16.83
C VAL A 58 -12.00 -3.35 -17.69
N LEU A 59 -12.77 -4.43 -17.72
CA LEU A 59 -14.10 -4.46 -18.32
C LEU A 59 -15.14 -4.32 -17.22
N ASP A 60 -16.00 -3.31 -17.33
CA ASP A 60 -17.10 -3.08 -16.39
C ASP A 60 -18.31 -3.90 -16.83
N THR A 61 -18.75 -4.86 -16.00
CA THR A 61 -19.79 -5.84 -16.35
C THR A 61 -21.00 -5.73 -15.43
N ALA A 62 -22.18 -6.06 -15.95
CA ALA A 62 -23.43 -6.04 -15.18
C ALA A 62 -23.50 -7.20 -14.16
N ALA A 63 -22.80 -8.30 -14.42
CA ALA A 63 -22.79 -9.53 -13.62
C ALA A 63 -21.40 -10.20 -13.70
N PRO A 64 -21.12 -11.22 -12.87
CA PRO A 64 -19.95 -12.08 -13.05
C PRO A 64 -19.93 -12.68 -14.46
N ILE A 65 -18.77 -12.79 -15.08
CA ILE A 65 -18.67 -13.10 -16.52
C ILE A 65 -17.69 -14.23 -16.80
N ARG A 66 -18.21 -15.30 -17.40
CA ARG A 66 -17.37 -16.41 -17.86
C ARG A 66 -16.51 -15.93 -19.01
N HIS A 67 -15.20 -16.15 -18.90
CA HIS A 67 -14.25 -15.67 -19.88
C HIS A 67 -13.15 -16.67 -20.19
N ARG A 68 -12.65 -16.62 -21.43
CA ARG A 68 -11.46 -17.34 -21.88
C ARG A 68 -10.46 -16.36 -22.43
N ILE A 69 -9.22 -16.45 -21.97
CA ILE A 69 -8.13 -15.58 -22.42
C ILE A 69 -7.02 -16.41 -23.04
N PHE A 70 -6.57 -16.01 -24.22
CA PHE A 70 -5.44 -16.63 -24.91
C PHE A 70 -4.71 -15.62 -25.78
N ALA A 71 -3.41 -15.84 -25.96
CA ALA A 71 -2.58 -15.01 -26.82
C ALA A 71 -2.51 -15.60 -28.23
N LEU A 72 -2.48 -14.74 -29.24
CA LEU A 72 -2.15 -15.06 -30.62
C LEU A 72 -0.83 -14.39 -30.98
N ASP A 73 -0.05 -15.02 -31.84
CA ASP A 73 1.16 -14.46 -32.42
C ASP A 73 0.89 -13.97 -33.86
N LYS A 74 1.78 -13.10 -34.37
CA LYS A 74 1.80 -12.61 -35.77
C LYS A 74 0.47 -11.96 -36.25
N PRO A 75 0.12 -10.74 -35.81
CA PRO A 75 0.76 -9.93 -34.77
C PRO A 75 0.40 -10.42 -33.36
N ASP A 76 1.20 -10.01 -32.37
CA ASP A 76 0.94 -10.31 -30.95
C ASP A 76 -0.41 -9.69 -30.55
N ARG A 77 -1.33 -10.53 -30.09
CA ARG A 77 -2.67 -10.13 -29.67
C ARG A 77 -3.08 -10.91 -28.44
N LEU A 78 -3.82 -10.27 -27.54
CA LEU A 78 -4.55 -10.95 -26.49
C LEU A 78 -6.03 -11.01 -26.87
N VAL A 79 -6.59 -12.21 -26.92
CA VAL A 79 -8.02 -12.41 -27.17
C VAL A 79 -8.70 -12.75 -25.86
N VAL A 80 -9.79 -12.05 -25.57
CA VAL A 80 -10.64 -12.21 -24.41
C VAL A 80 -12.04 -12.52 -24.94
N ASP A 81 -12.43 -13.77 -24.83
CA ASP A 81 -13.77 -14.21 -25.21
C ASP A 81 -14.65 -14.26 -23.98
N LEU A 82 -15.80 -13.60 -24.06
CA LEU A 82 -16.78 -13.45 -22.99
C LEU A 82 -18.07 -14.15 -23.42
N SER A 83 -18.48 -15.15 -22.66
CA SER A 83 -19.66 -15.94 -23.00
C SER A 83 -20.96 -15.20 -22.68
N ASP A 84 -21.94 -15.31 -23.57
CA ASP A 84 -23.29 -14.74 -23.40
C ASP A 84 -23.22 -13.24 -23.04
N ALA A 85 -22.50 -12.44 -23.84
CA ALA A 85 -22.16 -11.07 -23.47
C ALA A 85 -22.26 -10.08 -24.64
N SER A 86 -22.63 -8.84 -24.34
CA SER A 86 -22.68 -7.75 -25.33
C SER A 86 -22.03 -6.47 -24.83
N LEU A 87 -21.43 -5.70 -25.74
CA LEU A 87 -20.81 -4.42 -25.42
C LEU A 87 -21.81 -3.28 -25.59
N LYS A 88 -22.01 -2.50 -24.54
CA LYS A 88 -22.73 -1.23 -24.60
C LYS A 88 -21.76 -0.11 -24.98
N GLY A 89 -21.92 0.44 -26.19
CA GLY A 89 -21.10 1.56 -26.67
C GLY A 89 -19.81 1.14 -27.35
N LYS A 90 -18.75 1.95 -27.21
CA LYS A 90 -17.43 1.73 -27.82
C LYS A 90 -16.37 1.52 -26.74
N LEU A 91 -15.36 0.73 -27.08
CA LEU A 91 -14.14 0.60 -26.27
C LEU A 91 -13.32 1.90 -26.35
N PRO A 92 -12.54 2.23 -25.31
CA PRO A 92 -11.67 3.40 -25.32
C PRO A 92 -10.51 3.19 -26.30
N ASP A 93 -10.03 4.29 -26.88
CA ASP A 93 -8.79 4.28 -27.66
C ASP A 93 -7.60 3.95 -26.76
N ALA A 94 -6.64 3.18 -27.29
CA ALA A 94 -5.40 2.93 -26.58
C ALA A 94 -4.57 4.21 -26.45
N ASN A 95 -3.90 4.38 -25.31
CA ASN A 95 -2.98 5.50 -25.13
C ASN A 95 -1.78 5.35 -26.09
N PRO A 96 -1.47 6.33 -26.96
CA PRO A 96 -0.31 6.27 -27.85
C PRO A 96 1.02 5.99 -27.12
N GLY A 97 1.13 6.47 -25.87
CA GLY A 97 2.31 6.28 -25.01
C GLY A 97 2.37 4.93 -24.27
N ASP A 98 1.37 4.06 -24.41
CA ASP A 98 1.38 2.73 -23.77
C ASP A 98 2.49 1.85 -24.38
N LEU A 99 3.25 1.14 -23.54
CA LEU A 99 4.39 0.30 -23.99
C LEU A 99 3.98 -1.12 -24.40
N LEU A 100 2.75 -1.53 -24.09
CA LEU A 100 2.23 -2.88 -24.24
C LEU A 100 1.04 -2.95 -25.19
N VAL A 101 0.08 -2.03 -25.06
CA VAL A 101 -1.16 -2.03 -25.84
C VAL A 101 -1.05 -1.04 -26.99
N SER A 102 -1.38 -1.49 -28.21
CA SER A 102 -1.48 -0.61 -29.39
C SER A 102 -2.91 -0.23 -29.74
N ASP A 103 -3.87 -1.14 -29.51
CA ASP A 103 -5.27 -0.90 -29.83
C ASP A 103 -6.19 -1.84 -29.02
N LEU A 104 -7.47 -1.48 -28.91
CA LEU A 104 -8.50 -2.28 -28.25
C LEU A 104 -9.75 -2.34 -29.12
N ARG A 105 -10.11 -3.54 -29.57
CA ARG A 105 -11.25 -3.76 -30.48
C ARG A 105 -12.19 -4.83 -29.94
N SER A 106 -13.44 -4.80 -30.40
CA SER A 106 -14.45 -5.80 -30.07
C SER A 106 -15.18 -6.30 -31.31
N GLY A 107 -15.77 -7.48 -31.20
CA GLY A 107 -16.66 -8.05 -32.19
C GLY A 107 -17.55 -9.13 -31.58
N VAL A 108 -18.70 -9.37 -32.21
CA VAL A 108 -19.58 -10.48 -31.85
C VAL A 108 -18.97 -11.79 -32.35
N ARG A 109 -19.02 -12.82 -31.52
CA ARG A 109 -18.52 -14.17 -31.77
C ARG A 109 -19.66 -15.14 -31.51
N ASP A 110 -19.75 -16.21 -32.30
CA ASP A 110 -20.63 -17.36 -32.04
C ASP A 110 -22.09 -16.98 -31.69
N GLY A 111 -22.62 -15.95 -32.36
CA GLY A 111 -23.97 -15.40 -32.16
C GLY A 111 -24.05 -14.41 -31.01
N ASP A 112 -23.84 -14.88 -29.78
CA ASP A 112 -24.15 -14.15 -28.55
C ASP A 112 -22.93 -13.87 -27.65
N ASP A 113 -21.73 -14.31 -28.07
CA ASP A 113 -20.49 -14.07 -27.33
C ASP A 113 -19.85 -12.74 -27.75
N LEU A 114 -19.17 -12.09 -26.80
CA LEU A 114 -18.35 -10.92 -27.08
C LEU A 114 -16.88 -11.31 -27.11
N ARG A 115 -16.21 -11.02 -28.22
CA ARG A 115 -14.74 -11.08 -28.32
C ARG A 115 -14.17 -9.68 -28.18
N VAL A 116 -13.31 -9.49 -27.19
CA VAL A 116 -12.43 -8.32 -27.06
C VAL A 116 -11.02 -8.72 -27.46
N VAL A 117 -10.39 -7.95 -28.33
CA VAL A 117 -9.00 -8.17 -28.75
C VAL A 117 -8.16 -6.96 -28.36
N VAL A 118 -7.12 -7.23 -27.56
CA VAL A 118 -6.06 -6.28 -27.24
C VAL A 118 -4.93 -6.49 -28.21
N ASP A 119 -4.68 -5.53 -29.09
CA ASP A 119 -3.52 -5.58 -29.98
C ASP A 119 -2.28 -5.15 -29.19
N LEU A 120 -1.21 -5.94 -29.29
CA LEU A 120 -0.03 -5.81 -28.43
C LEU A 120 1.19 -5.35 -29.22
N LYS A 121 1.98 -4.47 -28.61
CA LYS A 121 3.29 -4.01 -29.13
C LYS A 121 4.40 -5.03 -28.88
N GLN A 122 4.22 -5.94 -27.92
CA GLN A 122 5.18 -6.99 -27.55
C GLN A 122 4.51 -8.14 -26.79
N PRO A 123 5.15 -9.31 -26.66
CA PRO A 123 4.60 -10.42 -25.89
C PRO A 123 4.42 -10.07 -24.41
N VAL A 124 3.29 -10.49 -23.83
CA VAL A 124 2.92 -10.19 -22.45
C VAL A 124 2.70 -11.45 -21.61
N LYS A 125 2.93 -11.33 -20.31
CA LYS A 125 2.34 -12.22 -19.29
C LYS A 125 1.00 -11.63 -18.90
N VAL A 126 0.01 -12.50 -18.76
CA VAL A 126 -1.37 -12.11 -18.49
C VAL A 126 -1.81 -12.70 -17.16
N LYS A 127 -2.48 -11.88 -16.36
CA LYS A 127 -3.20 -12.32 -15.17
C LYS A 127 -4.60 -11.73 -15.23
N SER A 128 -5.63 -12.56 -15.14
CA SER A 128 -7.01 -12.09 -15.03
C SER A 128 -7.65 -12.53 -13.73
N PHE A 129 -8.61 -11.73 -13.27
CA PHE A 129 -9.45 -12.04 -12.12
C PHE A 129 -10.71 -11.15 -12.15
N GLU A 130 -11.78 -11.66 -11.56
CA GLU A 130 -13.03 -10.92 -11.40
C GLU A 130 -13.06 -10.21 -10.04
N LEU A 131 -13.70 -9.04 -10.01
CA LEU A 131 -14.01 -8.30 -8.81
C LEU A 131 -15.52 -8.22 -8.62
N GLU A 132 -15.94 -8.50 -7.39
CA GLU A 132 -17.30 -8.27 -6.93
C GLU A 132 -17.61 -6.76 -6.88
N PRO A 133 -18.90 -6.39 -6.85
CA PRO A 133 -19.31 -5.01 -6.68
C PRO A 133 -18.74 -4.41 -5.39
N SER A 134 -18.40 -3.12 -5.46
CA SER A 134 -17.96 -2.29 -4.35
C SER A 134 -18.74 -0.99 -4.38
N ASP A 135 -18.65 -0.18 -3.32
CA ASP A 135 -19.43 1.06 -3.17
C ASP A 135 -19.38 2.00 -4.40
N ALA A 136 -18.27 2.00 -5.15
CA ALA A 136 -18.08 2.85 -6.34
C ALA A 136 -18.22 2.13 -7.70
N TYR A 137 -18.23 0.80 -7.74
CA TYR A 137 -18.16 0.04 -9.00
C TYR A 137 -18.96 -1.26 -8.96
N GLY A 138 -19.60 -1.62 -10.08
CA GLY A 138 -20.23 -2.93 -10.27
C GLY A 138 -19.21 -4.08 -10.45
N HIS A 139 -19.68 -5.19 -11.04
CA HIS A 139 -18.80 -6.31 -11.40
C HIS A 139 -17.74 -5.87 -12.40
N ARG A 140 -16.53 -6.40 -12.25
CA ARG A 140 -15.40 -6.05 -13.12
C ARG A 140 -14.59 -7.28 -13.48
N LEU A 141 -14.20 -7.40 -14.74
CA LEU A 141 -13.14 -8.31 -15.16
C LEU A 141 -11.85 -7.51 -15.34
N VAL A 142 -10.85 -7.79 -14.52
CA VAL A 142 -9.54 -7.13 -14.56
C VAL A 142 -8.53 -8.03 -15.27
N ILE A 143 -7.75 -7.43 -16.16
CA ILE A 143 -6.72 -8.09 -16.97
C ILE A 143 -5.42 -7.30 -16.86
N ASP A 144 -4.45 -7.86 -16.15
CA ASP A 144 -3.11 -7.31 -15.96
C ASP A 144 -2.16 -7.84 -17.03
N LEU A 145 -1.56 -6.93 -17.77
CA LEU A 145 -0.58 -7.18 -18.82
C LEU A 145 0.79 -6.71 -18.33
N SER A 146 1.79 -7.59 -18.36
CA SER A 146 3.18 -7.21 -18.05
C SER A 146 4.12 -7.74 -19.14
N PRO A 147 5.24 -7.05 -19.44
CA PRO A 147 6.16 -7.51 -20.48
C PRO A 147 6.64 -8.94 -20.19
N LYS A 148 6.46 -9.85 -21.15
CA LYS A 148 7.12 -11.15 -21.11
C LYS A 148 8.55 -10.91 -21.55
N HIS A 149 9.47 -10.72 -20.60
CA HIS A 149 10.90 -10.58 -20.91
C HIS A 149 11.31 -11.63 -21.95
N ARG A 150 11.52 -11.21 -23.21
CA ARG A 150 12.27 -12.03 -24.16
C ARG A 150 13.67 -12.05 -23.59
N ARG A 151 14.06 -13.18 -23.01
CA ARG A 151 15.45 -13.44 -22.62
C ARG A 151 16.31 -13.22 -23.87
N ARG A 152 16.82 -12.01 -24.05
CA ARG A 152 18.05 -11.78 -24.80
C ARG A 152 19.14 -12.27 -23.86
N GLY A 153 19.82 -13.35 -24.27
CA GLY A 153 20.81 -14.04 -23.46
C GLY A 153 21.82 -13.06 -22.86
N ARG A 154 21.72 -12.84 -21.55
CA ARG A 154 22.82 -12.44 -20.69
C ARG A 154 22.52 -12.93 -19.27
N ALA A 155 23.51 -13.59 -18.70
CA ALA A 155 23.43 -14.35 -17.47
C ALA A 155 23.21 -13.47 -16.21
N ALA A 156 22.83 -14.17 -15.13
CA ALA A 156 22.77 -13.76 -13.73
C ALA A 156 21.50 -13.06 -13.23
N ASP A 157 20.47 -13.87 -12.99
CA ASP A 157 19.60 -13.71 -11.83
C ASP A 157 19.82 -14.94 -10.93
N LYS A 158 20.59 -14.75 -9.87
CA LYS A 158 20.58 -15.61 -8.67
C LYS A 158 20.52 -14.66 -7.48
N MET A 159 19.30 -14.40 -6.99
CA MET A 159 19.11 -13.94 -5.62
C MET A 159 19.78 -14.95 -4.67
N PRO A 160 20.60 -14.52 -3.71
CA PRO A 160 21.03 -15.40 -2.64
C PRO A 160 19.81 -15.68 -1.75
N LYS A 161 19.46 -16.95 -1.58
CA LYS A 161 18.69 -17.39 -0.42
C LYS A 161 19.56 -17.14 0.81
N PRO A 162 19.09 -16.46 1.87
CA PRO A 162 19.79 -16.52 3.14
C PRO A 162 19.66 -17.96 3.66
N SER A 163 20.79 -18.67 3.73
CA SER A 163 20.89 -19.93 4.46
C SER A 163 20.81 -19.63 5.95
N GLY A 164 19.88 -20.29 6.65
CA GLY A 164 19.61 -20.11 8.09
C GLY A 164 20.81 -20.31 9.01
N ASP A 165 21.87 -20.94 8.53
CA ASP A 165 23.06 -21.26 9.33
C ASP A 165 23.98 -20.05 9.56
N ALA A 166 23.91 -19.01 8.72
CA ALA A 166 24.74 -17.81 8.87
C ALA A 166 24.19 -16.82 9.92
N VAL A 167 22.95 -17.01 10.38
CA VAL A 167 22.27 -16.13 11.34
C VAL A 167 22.42 -16.63 12.78
N LEU A 168 22.62 -17.95 12.95
CA LEU A 168 22.80 -18.59 14.26
C LEU A 168 24.15 -18.24 14.90
N ALA A 169 25.22 -18.17 14.10
CA ALA A 169 26.57 -17.87 14.59
C ALA A 169 26.76 -16.43 15.10
N ALA A 170 25.92 -15.48 14.66
CA ALA A 170 25.98 -14.09 15.12
C ALA A 170 25.11 -13.82 16.37
N ALA A 171 24.15 -14.69 16.67
CA ALA A 171 23.23 -14.54 17.81
C ALA A 171 23.85 -15.02 19.13
N GLU A 172 24.74 -16.03 19.09
CA GLU A 172 25.34 -16.59 20.30
C GLU A 172 26.42 -15.68 20.92
N SER A 173 27.10 -14.84 20.11
CA SER A 173 28.15 -13.94 20.62
C SER A 173 27.62 -12.67 21.28
N SER A 174 26.32 -12.34 21.16
CA SER A 174 25.74 -11.12 21.70
C SER A 174 24.97 -11.32 23.02
N ALA A 175 24.76 -12.57 23.46
CA ALA A 175 24.00 -12.89 24.67
C ALA A 175 24.81 -12.77 25.98
N ALA A 176 26.11 -12.48 25.92
CA ALA A 176 26.99 -12.41 27.09
C ALA A 176 27.27 -10.99 27.63
N ALA A 177 26.65 -9.93 27.06
CA ALA A 177 26.94 -8.55 27.45
C ALA A 177 25.67 -7.76 27.82
N THR A 178 24.99 -8.21 28.88
CA THR A 178 23.98 -7.40 29.58
C THR A 178 24.40 -7.17 31.03
N SER A 179 25.06 -6.04 31.30
CA SER A 179 24.87 -5.32 32.56
C SER A 179 25.30 -3.86 32.40
N ARG A 180 24.31 -2.96 32.47
CA ARG A 180 24.31 -1.58 32.99
C ARG A 180 23.45 -0.65 32.12
N HIS A 181 22.46 -0.05 32.79
CA HIS A 181 21.60 1.01 32.29
C HIS A 181 22.42 2.20 31.78
N ASP A 182 22.23 2.56 30.51
CA ASP A 182 22.25 3.95 30.08
C ASP A 182 21.30 4.15 28.88
N ARG A 183 20.56 5.26 28.90
CA ARG A 183 19.59 5.65 27.85
C ARG A 183 20.36 6.15 26.63
N SER A 184 20.76 5.25 25.75
CA SER A 184 21.15 5.60 24.39
C SER A 184 20.17 4.95 23.41
N ALA A 185 19.64 5.79 22.51
CA ALA A 185 18.75 5.37 21.44
C ALA A 185 19.35 4.17 20.68
N PRO A 186 18.55 3.20 20.23
CA PRO A 186 19.07 2.10 19.43
C PRO A 186 19.69 2.67 18.16
N SER A 187 21.03 2.67 18.10
CA SER A 187 21.77 2.92 16.88
C SER A 187 21.29 1.89 15.87
N PHE A 188 20.60 2.36 14.82
CA PHE A 188 20.39 1.56 13.61
C PHE A 188 21.69 0.83 13.31
N LEU A 189 21.64 -0.51 13.37
CA LEU A 189 22.71 -1.47 13.11
C LEU A 189 24.00 -0.78 12.69
N SER A 190 24.93 -0.65 13.63
CA SER A 190 26.25 -0.07 13.44
C SER A 190 27.06 -0.88 12.43
N VAL A 191 26.70 -0.76 11.15
CA VAL A 191 27.67 -0.85 10.08
C VAL A 191 28.54 0.37 10.31
N GLN A 192 29.74 0.16 10.84
CA GLN A 192 30.74 1.23 10.90
C GLN A 192 30.71 1.95 9.55
N PRO A 193 30.49 3.28 9.52
CA PRO A 193 30.42 3.98 8.26
C PRO A 193 31.74 3.70 7.55
N LYS A 194 31.67 3.09 6.35
CA LYS A 194 32.81 3.16 5.43
C LYS A 194 33.08 4.65 5.26
N ARG A 195 34.14 5.14 5.90
CA ARG A 195 34.64 6.51 5.77
C ARG A 195 34.78 6.75 4.26
N GLY A 196 33.94 7.62 3.70
CA GLY A 196 33.99 8.00 2.28
C GLY A 196 32.65 8.07 1.53
N GLY A 197 31.55 7.51 2.05
CA GLY A 197 30.25 7.66 1.38
C GLY A 197 29.61 9.03 1.64
N GLN A 198 29.31 9.80 0.60
CA GLN A 198 28.34 10.91 0.64
C GLN A 198 27.08 10.48 -0.11
N ARG A 199 26.43 9.39 0.34
CA ARG A 199 25.18 8.98 -0.32
C ARG A 199 24.08 9.96 0.05
N ASP A 200 23.12 10.11 -0.84
CA ASP A 200 21.91 10.87 -0.57
C ASP A 200 21.05 10.16 0.49
N VAL A 201 20.33 10.96 1.28
CA VAL A 201 19.16 10.50 2.03
C VAL A 201 18.04 10.24 1.03
N ILE A 202 17.50 9.02 1.00
CA ILE A 202 16.49 8.61 0.03
C ILE A 202 15.11 8.66 0.68
N ILE A 203 14.21 9.48 0.15
CA ILE A 203 12.83 9.60 0.63
C ILE A 203 11.89 8.90 -0.35
N ALA A 204 11.22 7.84 0.08
CA ALA A 204 10.12 7.26 -0.68
C ALA A 204 8.86 8.11 -0.48
N VAL A 205 8.37 8.72 -1.56
CA VAL A 205 7.16 9.52 -1.57
C VAL A 205 6.06 8.70 -2.23
N ASP A 206 5.07 8.31 -1.46
CA ASP A 206 3.93 7.53 -1.92
C ASP A 206 2.72 8.44 -2.11
N ALA A 207 2.19 8.47 -3.34
CA ALA A 207 0.93 9.13 -3.61
C ALA A 207 -0.19 8.11 -3.43
N GLY A 208 -1.06 8.31 -2.43
CA GLY A 208 -2.17 7.40 -2.12
C GLY A 208 -3.04 7.11 -3.35
N HIS A 209 -3.64 5.92 -3.40
CA HIS A 209 -4.57 5.48 -4.47
C HIS A 209 -3.94 5.44 -5.88
N GLY A 210 -4.73 5.63 -6.94
CA GLY A 210 -4.30 5.67 -8.34
C GLY A 210 -4.99 4.63 -9.22
N GLY A 211 -5.12 4.91 -10.53
CA GLY A 211 -5.76 3.99 -11.48
C GLY A 211 -7.24 3.79 -11.15
N GLU A 212 -7.65 2.53 -10.93
CA GLU A 212 -9.02 2.18 -10.56
C GLU A 212 -9.48 2.79 -9.25
N ASP A 213 -8.56 3.00 -8.32
CA ASP A 213 -8.85 3.52 -6.99
C ASP A 213 -8.79 5.05 -7.02
N PRO A 214 -9.93 5.77 -6.99
CA PRO A 214 -9.95 7.22 -6.94
C PRO A 214 -9.58 7.78 -5.57
N GLY A 215 -9.55 6.95 -4.52
CA GLY A 215 -9.63 7.39 -3.14
C GLY A 215 -10.95 8.08 -2.83
N ALA A 216 -10.95 8.96 -1.83
CA ALA A 216 -12.08 9.81 -1.53
C ALA A 216 -12.43 10.75 -2.71
N ILE A 217 -13.73 11.03 -2.86
CA ILE A 217 -14.25 11.97 -3.85
C ILE A 217 -14.92 13.12 -3.11
N GLY A 218 -14.39 14.33 -3.31
CA GLY A 218 -14.96 15.56 -2.77
C GLY A 218 -16.31 15.90 -3.39
N ARG A 219 -17.07 16.77 -2.71
CA ARG A 219 -18.43 17.13 -3.12
C ARG A 219 -18.50 17.74 -4.54
N ASN A 220 -17.44 18.41 -4.99
CA ASN A 220 -17.34 18.97 -6.34
C ASN A 220 -16.62 18.04 -7.33
N GLY A 221 -16.53 16.73 -7.02
CA GLY A 221 -15.94 15.72 -7.90
C GLY A 221 -14.41 15.66 -7.88
N THR A 222 -13.75 16.36 -6.95
CA THR A 222 -12.29 16.28 -6.82
C THR A 222 -11.91 14.90 -6.31
N ARG A 223 -10.99 14.21 -7.00
CA ARG A 223 -10.56 12.86 -6.61
C ARG A 223 -9.26 12.94 -5.81
N GLU A 224 -9.21 12.22 -4.71
CA GLU A 224 -8.04 12.16 -3.84
C GLU A 224 -6.78 11.75 -4.61
N LYS A 225 -6.86 10.73 -5.47
CA LYS A 225 -5.71 10.24 -6.25
C LYS A 225 -5.00 11.32 -7.08
N ASP A 226 -5.74 12.34 -7.53
CA ASP A 226 -5.22 13.45 -8.34
C ASP A 226 -4.50 14.46 -7.44
N VAL A 227 -5.11 14.78 -6.29
CA VAL A 227 -4.57 15.69 -5.27
C VAL A 227 -3.29 15.12 -4.67
N THR A 228 -3.30 13.85 -4.27
CA THR A 228 -2.14 13.18 -3.66
C THR A 228 -0.97 13.12 -4.65
N LEU A 229 -1.22 12.79 -5.91
CA LEU A 229 -0.18 12.79 -6.95
C LEU A 229 0.41 14.18 -7.16
N ALA A 230 -0.43 15.21 -7.21
CA ALA A 230 0.01 16.59 -7.40
C ALA A 230 0.89 17.07 -6.24
N ILE A 231 0.49 16.81 -4.98
CA ILE A 231 1.26 17.17 -3.79
C ILE A 231 2.57 16.37 -3.73
N SER A 232 2.52 15.05 -3.95
CA SER A 232 3.70 14.18 -3.93
C SER A 232 4.74 14.59 -4.97
N ARG A 233 4.34 14.94 -6.19
CA ARG A 233 5.28 15.47 -7.21
C ARG A 233 5.95 16.77 -6.77
N LYS A 234 5.22 17.67 -6.11
CA LYS A 234 5.80 18.92 -5.59
C LYS A 234 6.77 18.64 -4.44
N LEU A 235 6.42 17.75 -3.53
CA LEU A 235 7.31 17.32 -2.45
C LEU A 235 8.58 16.69 -3.01
N ALA A 236 8.46 15.74 -3.94
CA ALA A 236 9.60 15.11 -4.59
C ALA A 236 10.52 16.14 -5.26
N ALA A 237 9.96 17.07 -6.03
CA ALA A 237 10.73 18.14 -6.67
C ALA A 237 11.44 19.08 -5.68
N LEU A 238 10.90 19.27 -4.47
CA LEU A 238 11.54 20.05 -3.41
C LEU A 238 12.66 19.27 -2.72
N ILE A 239 12.47 17.96 -2.50
CA ILE A 239 13.48 17.04 -1.96
C ILE A 239 14.67 16.96 -2.91
N ASP A 240 14.45 16.77 -4.21
CA ASP A 240 15.51 16.64 -5.22
C ASP A 240 16.33 17.94 -5.40
N LYS A 241 15.82 19.08 -4.92
CA LYS A 241 16.58 20.34 -4.86
C LYS A 241 17.51 20.43 -3.66
N GLN A 242 17.34 19.56 -2.64
CA GLN A 242 18.19 19.57 -1.46
C GLN A 242 19.48 18.78 -1.73
N GLN A 243 20.62 19.41 -1.49
CA GLN A 243 21.90 18.77 -1.69
C GLN A 243 22.12 17.66 -0.64
N GLY A 244 22.26 16.42 -1.09
CA GLY A 244 22.39 15.23 -0.23
C GLY A 244 21.06 14.53 0.05
N MET A 245 20.00 14.83 -0.71
CA MET A 245 18.72 14.14 -0.64
C MET A 245 18.24 13.75 -2.04
N ARG A 246 17.40 12.71 -2.10
CA ARG A 246 16.76 12.25 -3.32
C ARG A 246 15.38 11.70 -3.05
N ALA A 247 14.39 12.10 -3.82
CA ALA A 247 13.06 11.53 -3.80
C ALA A 247 12.95 10.28 -4.68
N VAL A 248 12.11 9.34 -4.25
CA VAL A 248 11.69 8.18 -5.02
C VAL A 248 10.18 8.11 -4.97
N MET A 249 9.53 8.45 -6.07
CA MET A 249 8.07 8.31 -6.19
C MET A 249 7.69 6.82 -6.29
N ILE A 250 6.71 6.38 -5.50
CA ILE A 250 6.16 5.01 -5.60
C ILE A 250 5.30 4.85 -6.87
N ARG A 251 4.54 5.91 -7.19
CA ARG A 251 3.90 6.12 -8.48
C ARG A 251 4.12 7.55 -8.95
N ASP A 252 4.38 7.73 -10.23
CA ASP A 252 4.56 9.04 -10.87
C ASP A 252 3.49 9.33 -11.92
N GLY A 253 2.49 8.45 -12.07
CA GLY A 253 1.34 8.56 -12.96
C GLY A 253 0.04 8.09 -12.31
N ASP A 254 -1.04 8.10 -13.09
CA ASP A 254 -2.37 7.63 -12.67
C ASP A 254 -2.53 6.14 -12.95
N TYR A 255 -1.89 5.32 -12.11
CA TYR A 255 -2.01 3.87 -12.12
C TYR A 255 -2.02 3.33 -10.70
N PHE A 256 -2.67 2.18 -10.52
CA PHE A 256 -2.78 1.54 -9.22
C PHE A 256 -1.46 0.88 -8.80
N VAL A 257 -1.12 0.96 -7.51
CA VAL A 257 -0.02 0.19 -6.91
C VAL A 257 -0.54 -0.49 -5.64
N PRO A 258 -0.48 -1.83 -5.54
CA PRO A 258 -0.90 -2.55 -4.35
C PRO A 258 -0.09 -2.17 -3.10
N LEU A 259 -0.72 -2.09 -1.93
CA LEU A 259 -0.11 -1.55 -0.69
C LEU A 259 1.22 -2.24 -0.33
N ARG A 260 1.29 -3.57 -0.44
CA ARG A 260 2.53 -4.33 -0.19
C ARG A 260 3.62 -4.03 -1.23
N GLN A 261 3.24 -3.80 -2.48
CA GLN A 261 4.19 -3.44 -3.54
C GLN A 261 4.77 -2.04 -3.33
N ARG A 262 4.01 -1.11 -2.72
CA ARG A 262 4.50 0.23 -2.34
C ARG A 262 5.69 0.13 -1.39
N ILE A 263 5.56 -0.68 -0.33
CA ILE A 263 6.64 -0.98 0.62
C ILE A 263 7.82 -1.66 -0.10
N ALA A 264 7.54 -2.69 -0.91
CA ALA A 264 8.60 -3.42 -1.61
C ALA A 264 9.40 -2.50 -2.56
N LYS A 265 8.74 -1.54 -3.22
CA LYS A 265 9.40 -0.51 -4.05
C LYS A 265 10.30 0.39 -3.20
N ALA A 266 9.83 0.87 -2.05
CA ALA A 266 10.64 1.69 -1.14
C ALA A 266 11.88 0.95 -0.65
N ARG A 267 11.73 -0.30 -0.17
CA ARG A 267 12.83 -1.16 0.28
C ARG A 267 13.83 -1.46 -0.83
N LYS A 268 13.35 -1.81 -2.03
CA LYS A 268 14.21 -2.03 -3.21
C LYS A 268 15.05 -0.80 -3.57
N ARG A 269 14.55 0.39 -3.25
CA ARG A 269 15.21 1.68 -3.51
C ARG A 269 16.04 2.17 -2.33
N LYS A 270 16.10 1.41 -1.24
CA LYS A 270 16.84 1.71 0.00
C LYS A 270 16.45 3.07 0.57
N ALA A 271 15.13 3.34 0.64
CA ALA A 271 14.63 4.55 1.25
C ALA A 271 14.98 4.59 2.75
N ASP A 272 15.38 5.77 3.23
CA ASP A 272 15.66 6.08 4.64
C ASP A 272 14.39 6.56 5.37
N LEU A 273 13.37 7.02 4.63
CA LEU A 273 12.05 7.40 5.14
C LEU A 273 10.98 7.13 4.07
N PHE A 274 9.81 6.68 4.51
CA PHE A 274 8.62 6.50 3.67
C PHE A 274 7.51 7.45 4.11
N VAL A 275 6.96 8.22 3.17
CA VAL A 275 5.89 9.19 3.42
C VAL A 275 4.74 8.92 2.46
N SER A 276 3.61 8.43 2.97
CA SER A 276 2.37 8.27 2.21
C SER A 276 1.51 9.53 2.32
N ILE A 277 1.14 10.11 1.19
CA ILE A 277 0.32 11.33 1.10
C ILE A 277 -1.11 10.95 0.75
N HIS A 278 -2.05 11.36 1.59
CA HIS A 278 -3.49 11.14 1.47
C HIS A 278 -4.27 12.45 1.66
N ALA A 279 -5.53 12.44 1.25
CA ALA A 279 -6.49 13.51 1.44
C ALA A 279 -7.88 12.90 1.58
N ASP A 280 -8.05 12.04 2.59
CA ASP A 280 -9.22 11.18 2.75
C ASP A 280 -10.50 11.99 3.07
N ALA A 281 -11.57 11.32 3.45
CA ALA A 281 -12.87 11.88 3.78
C ALA A 281 -13.41 11.33 5.09
N PHE A 282 -14.13 12.18 5.82
CA PHE A 282 -15.01 11.76 6.92
C PHE A 282 -16.48 11.88 6.52
N THR A 283 -17.32 11.10 7.20
CA THR A 283 -18.79 11.16 7.05
C THR A 283 -19.36 12.52 7.43
N ASP A 284 -18.81 13.18 8.45
CA ASP A 284 -19.12 14.57 8.79
C ASP A 284 -18.27 15.51 7.91
N PRO A 285 -18.90 16.30 7.01
CA PRO A 285 -18.19 17.23 6.13
C PRO A 285 -17.57 18.42 6.87
N ASN A 286 -17.84 18.61 8.17
CA ASN A 286 -17.24 19.66 8.97
C ASN A 286 -15.82 19.32 9.45
N VAL A 287 -15.44 18.04 9.43
CA VAL A 287 -14.09 17.61 9.83
C VAL A 287 -13.07 18.17 8.85
N ARG A 288 -12.01 18.81 9.36
CA ARG A 288 -11.00 19.51 8.55
C ARG A 288 -9.65 19.49 9.24
N GLY A 289 -8.61 19.87 8.49
CA GLY A 289 -7.25 20.01 8.97
C GLY A 289 -6.41 18.75 8.78
N SER A 290 -5.09 18.93 8.82
CA SER A 290 -4.15 17.84 8.56
C SER A 290 -4.02 16.88 9.76
N SER A 291 -3.61 15.64 9.51
CA SER A 291 -3.24 14.66 10.54
C SER A 291 -2.06 13.81 10.06
N VAL A 292 -1.30 13.27 11.00
CA VAL A 292 -0.17 12.37 10.68
C VAL A 292 -0.30 11.09 11.49
N TYR A 293 -0.13 9.96 10.82
CA TYR A 293 -0.32 8.61 11.34
C TYR A 293 0.96 7.78 11.22
N THR A 294 1.21 6.91 12.20
CA THR A 294 2.25 5.88 12.16
C THR A 294 1.66 4.49 12.41
N LEU A 295 2.47 3.44 12.22
CA LEU A 295 2.04 2.07 12.49
C LEU A 295 1.81 1.85 13.99
N SER A 296 0.77 1.09 14.31
CA SER A 296 0.63 0.40 15.60
C SER A 296 0.35 -1.08 15.39
N ASN A 297 1.08 -1.92 16.13
CA ASN A 297 0.83 -3.36 16.26
C ASN A 297 -0.12 -3.69 17.42
N GLY A 298 -0.32 -2.76 18.36
CA GLY A 298 -1.06 -2.96 19.62
C GLY A 298 -2.47 -2.36 19.66
N GLY A 299 -2.99 -1.90 18.52
CA GLY A 299 -4.31 -1.24 18.44
C GLY A 299 -4.23 0.24 18.06
N ALA A 300 -5.36 0.82 17.64
CA ALA A 300 -5.40 2.20 17.19
C ALA A 300 -5.48 3.20 18.37
N THR A 301 -4.90 4.39 18.22
CA THR A 301 -4.94 5.46 19.24
C THR A 301 -6.31 6.12 19.36
N SER A 302 -7.18 5.96 18.36
CA SER A 302 -8.56 6.46 18.37
C SER A 302 -9.42 5.63 17.41
N GLU A 303 -10.74 5.65 17.61
CA GLU A 303 -11.69 5.04 16.67
C GLU A 303 -11.62 5.69 15.28
N ALA A 304 -11.33 7.00 15.21
CA ALA A 304 -11.07 7.69 13.95
C ALA A 304 -9.84 7.11 13.23
N ALA A 305 -8.73 6.88 13.94
CA ALA A 305 -7.54 6.26 13.36
C ALA A 305 -7.78 4.81 12.94
N LYS A 306 -8.56 4.04 13.72
CA LYS A 306 -8.95 2.67 13.38
C LYS A 306 -9.79 2.61 12.11
N TRP A 307 -10.79 3.49 12.01
CA TRP A 307 -11.68 3.57 10.86
C TRP A 307 -10.90 3.96 9.60
N LEU A 308 -10.04 4.98 9.70
CA LEU A 308 -9.19 5.42 8.60
C LEU A 308 -8.27 4.28 8.13
N ALA A 309 -7.57 3.60 9.04
CA ALA A 309 -6.72 2.47 8.67
C ALA A 309 -7.51 1.33 8.00
N ALA A 310 -8.73 1.03 8.48
CA ALA A 310 -9.57 0.03 7.86
C ALA A 310 -10.01 0.46 6.44
N ARG A 311 -10.26 1.75 6.21
CA ARG A 311 -10.60 2.29 4.89
C ARG A 311 -9.41 2.22 3.94
N GLU A 312 -8.25 2.72 4.34
CA GLU A 312 -7.03 2.71 3.52
C GLU A 312 -6.58 1.29 3.17
N ASN A 313 -6.75 0.34 4.09
CA ASN A 313 -6.41 -1.07 3.84
C ASN A 313 -7.33 -1.75 2.80
N ARG A 314 -8.49 -1.17 2.49
CA ARG A 314 -9.41 -1.68 1.44
C ARG A 314 -9.02 -1.23 0.03
N ALA A 315 -8.05 -0.34 -0.13
CA ALA A 315 -7.55 0.09 -1.45
C ALA A 315 -7.13 -1.10 -2.33
N ASP A 316 -6.50 -2.12 -1.74
CA ASP A 316 -6.14 -3.36 -2.45
C ASP A 316 -7.36 -4.11 -2.98
N LEU A 317 -8.48 -4.14 -2.25
CA LEU A 317 -9.72 -4.77 -2.73
C LEU A 317 -10.31 -4.00 -3.92
N ILE A 318 -10.29 -2.66 -3.86
CA ILE A 318 -10.78 -1.79 -4.94
C ILE A 318 -9.93 -1.97 -6.20
N GLY A 319 -8.60 -1.99 -6.04
CA GLY A 319 -7.62 -2.27 -7.10
C GLY A 319 -7.46 -3.76 -7.42
N GLY A 320 -8.32 -4.62 -6.86
CA GLY A 320 -8.46 -6.01 -7.25
C GLY A 320 -7.38 -6.99 -6.81
N VAL A 321 -6.62 -6.64 -5.79
CA VAL A 321 -5.68 -7.53 -5.13
C VAL A 321 -6.39 -8.24 -3.98
N LYS A 322 -6.49 -9.57 -4.07
CA LYS A 322 -6.94 -10.39 -2.94
C LYS A 322 -5.96 -10.22 -1.78
N LEU A 323 -6.48 -9.93 -0.58
CA LEU A 323 -5.71 -9.92 0.67
C LEU A 323 -5.14 -11.32 0.90
N ALA A 324 -3.91 -11.57 0.44
CA ALA A 324 -3.20 -12.78 0.79
C ALA A 324 -2.66 -12.61 2.22
N GLU A 325 -3.33 -13.22 3.19
CA GLU A 325 -2.77 -13.46 4.52
C GLU A 325 -1.65 -14.50 4.39
N ARG A 326 -0.45 -14.05 4.03
CA ARG A 326 0.75 -14.86 4.19
C ARG A 326 1.44 -14.44 5.48
N ASN A 327 1.28 -15.31 6.47
CA ASN A 327 2.08 -15.32 7.68
C ASN A 327 3.51 -15.72 7.31
N GLU A 328 4.39 -14.73 7.12
CA GLU A 328 5.84 -14.98 7.18
C GLU A 328 6.24 -15.04 8.66
N VAL A 329 5.95 -16.17 9.31
CA VAL A 329 6.53 -16.51 10.62
C VAL A 329 7.84 -17.23 10.34
N LEU A 330 8.96 -16.53 10.34
CA LEU A 330 10.28 -17.07 10.71
C LEU A 330 11.35 -15.97 10.76
N ALA A 331 11.42 -15.35 11.95
CA ALA A 331 12.52 -14.60 12.60
C ALA A 331 11.93 -13.56 13.58
N SER A 332 10.97 -13.97 14.43
CA SER A 332 10.06 -13.04 15.14
C SER A 332 10.79 -12.06 16.06
N VAL A 333 11.70 -12.50 16.92
CA VAL A 333 12.27 -11.59 17.95
C VAL A 333 13.13 -10.48 17.35
N LEU A 334 14.05 -10.81 16.43
CA LEU A 334 14.90 -9.79 15.79
C LEU A 334 14.07 -8.88 14.87
N LEU A 335 13.09 -9.45 14.15
CA LEU A 335 12.19 -8.67 13.31
C LEU A 335 11.34 -7.71 14.16
N ASP A 336 10.79 -8.18 15.28
CA ASP A 336 9.96 -7.40 16.19
C ASP A 336 10.76 -6.25 16.84
N MET A 337 12.01 -6.50 17.25
CA MET A 337 12.89 -5.45 17.77
C MET A 337 13.20 -4.40 16.71
N THR A 338 13.55 -4.82 15.49
CA THR A 338 13.82 -3.87 14.39
C THR A 338 12.59 -3.07 14.00
N GLN A 339 11.40 -3.68 14.05
CA GLN A 339 10.16 -3.00 13.76
C GLN A 339 9.77 -2.02 14.86
N ASN A 340 9.98 -2.35 16.14
CA ASN A 340 9.70 -1.43 17.25
C ASN A 340 10.57 -0.17 17.18
N ALA A 341 11.88 -0.32 16.94
CA ALA A 341 12.77 0.83 16.72
C ALA A 341 12.34 1.66 15.48
N THR A 342 11.91 0.98 14.42
CA THR A 342 11.38 1.64 13.22
C THR A 342 10.10 2.43 13.51
N ILE A 343 9.18 1.89 14.32
CA ILE A 343 7.94 2.57 14.74
C ILE A 343 8.26 3.79 15.60
N GLU A 344 9.24 3.69 16.51
CA GLU A 344 9.69 4.82 17.33
C GLU A 344 10.21 5.96 16.44
N HIS A 345 11.14 5.67 15.53
CA HIS A 345 11.65 6.67 14.59
C HIS A 345 10.58 7.21 13.64
N SER A 346 9.59 6.39 13.27
CA SER A 346 8.42 6.84 12.51
C SER A 346 7.64 7.91 13.28
N SER A 347 7.41 7.67 14.58
CA SER A 347 6.68 8.58 15.47
C SER A 347 7.43 9.90 15.71
N ILE A 348 8.76 9.84 15.85
CA ILE A 348 9.60 11.03 15.94
C ILE A 348 9.52 11.85 14.65
N ALA A 349 9.77 11.23 13.49
CA ALA A 349 9.69 11.90 12.19
C ALA A 349 8.30 12.50 11.93
N ALA A 350 7.24 11.74 12.24
CA ALA A 350 5.85 12.19 12.11
C ALA A 350 5.55 13.40 13.01
N THR A 351 6.16 13.48 14.19
CA THR A 351 5.99 14.62 15.12
C THR A 351 6.57 15.90 14.53
N HIS A 352 7.80 15.85 13.99
CA HIS A 352 8.40 17.00 13.30
C HIS A 352 7.54 17.48 12.12
N VAL A 353 6.99 16.55 11.33
CA VAL A 353 6.09 16.87 10.21
C VAL A 353 4.79 17.50 10.71
N LEU A 354 4.16 16.94 11.76
CA LEU A 354 2.94 17.48 12.34
C LEU A 354 3.12 18.91 12.86
N GLU A 355 4.26 19.23 13.45
CA GLU A 355 4.57 20.59 13.94
C GLU A 355 4.64 21.63 12.80
N LYS A 356 5.24 21.27 11.66
CA LYS A 356 5.26 22.15 10.48
C LYS A 356 3.88 22.30 9.84
N LEU A 357 3.07 21.25 9.85
CA LEU A 357 1.68 21.32 9.38
C LEU A 357 0.82 22.21 10.30
N ARG A 358 1.01 22.12 11.62
CA ARG A 358 0.35 22.99 12.60
C ARG A 358 0.66 24.48 12.36
N SER A 359 1.87 24.78 11.91
CA SER A 359 2.28 26.15 11.57
C SER A 359 1.66 26.66 10.27
N LEU A 360 1.25 25.74 9.37
CA LEU A 360 0.60 26.08 8.09
C LEU A 360 -0.91 26.32 8.24
N GLY A 361 -1.56 25.64 9.18
CA GLY A 361 -2.99 25.76 9.41
C GLY A 361 -3.53 24.80 10.46
N HIS A 362 -4.85 24.65 10.47
CA HIS A 362 -5.52 23.77 11.42
C HIS A 362 -5.09 22.31 11.23
N VAL A 363 -4.78 21.63 12.33
CA VAL A 363 -4.58 20.19 12.40
C VAL A 363 -5.78 19.57 13.11
N HIS A 364 -6.30 18.47 12.57
CA HIS A 364 -7.45 17.78 13.16
C HIS A 364 -7.08 17.10 14.47
N GLN A 365 -5.88 16.51 14.54
CA GLN A 365 -5.32 15.90 15.73
C GLN A 365 -4.07 16.66 16.16
N THR A 366 -4.02 17.10 17.42
CA THR A 366 -2.88 17.84 17.96
C THR A 366 -1.66 16.96 18.20
N ARG A 367 -1.83 15.64 18.23
CA ARG A 367 -0.77 14.64 18.35
C ARG A 367 -0.85 13.68 17.18
N ILE A 368 0.28 13.04 16.85
CA ILE A 368 0.29 11.94 15.90
C ILE A 368 -0.68 10.85 16.36
N GLN A 369 -1.24 10.13 15.40
CA GLN A 369 -2.12 9.00 15.64
C GLN A 369 -1.42 7.70 15.22
N GLN A 370 -1.87 6.56 15.71
CA GLN A 370 -1.34 5.27 15.30
C GLN A 370 -2.47 4.28 15.01
N ALA A 371 -2.31 3.45 13.99
CA ALA A 371 -3.23 2.37 13.68
C ALA A 371 -2.57 1.34 12.75
N GLY A 372 -3.29 0.26 12.44
CA GLY A 372 -2.79 -0.88 11.64
C GLY A 372 -2.77 -0.64 10.13
N PHE A 373 -2.17 0.45 9.66
CA PHE A 373 -2.04 0.75 8.22
C PHE A 373 -1.12 -0.25 7.52
N ALA A 374 -1.62 -0.96 6.51
CA ALA A 374 -0.86 -1.97 5.79
C ALA A 374 0.34 -1.38 5.02
N VAL A 375 0.22 -0.14 4.53
CA VAL A 375 1.28 0.59 3.82
C VAL A 375 2.44 1.04 4.73
N LEU A 376 2.23 1.05 6.05
CA LEU A 376 3.24 1.45 7.03
C LEU A 376 3.98 0.26 7.68
N LYS A 377 3.75 -0.96 7.19
CA LYS A 377 4.31 -2.21 7.77
C LYS A 377 5.74 -2.53 7.33
N SER A 378 6.56 -1.55 6.94
CA SER A 378 7.98 -1.81 6.69
C SER A 378 8.70 -2.10 8.01
N PRO A 379 9.48 -3.19 8.13
CA PRO A 379 10.19 -3.51 9.37
C PRO A 379 11.45 -2.66 9.58
N ASP A 380 11.96 -2.02 8.53
CA ASP A 380 13.29 -1.43 8.43
C ASP A 380 13.31 -0.01 7.83
N ILE A 381 12.14 0.58 7.56
CA ILE A 381 12.02 1.95 7.03
C ILE A 381 11.03 2.73 7.89
N PRO A 382 11.46 3.81 8.57
CA PRO A 382 10.55 4.71 9.25
C PRO A 382 9.47 5.21 8.29
N SER A 383 8.20 5.04 8.65
CA SER A 383 7.06 5.18 7.74
C SER A 383 5.94 5.99 8.38
N MET A 384 5.42 6.99 7.66
CA MET A 384 4.26 7.77 8.09
C MET A 384 3.21 7.88 6.97
N LEU A 385 1.96 8.07 7.36
CA LEU A 385 0.88 8.48 6.48
C LEU A 385 0.44 9.89 6.89
N VAL A 386 0.36 10.79 5.92
CA VAL A 386 -0.05 12.18 6.11
C VAL A 386 -1.39 12.40 5.45
N GLU A 387 -2.41 12.66 6.26
CA GLU A 387 -3.67 13.22 5.80
C GLU A 387 -3.51 14.71 5.63
N THR A 388 -3.38 15.16 4.39
CA THR A 388 -3.09 16.57 4.09
C THR A 388 -4.26 17.48 4.47
N ALA A 389 -5.48 17.01 4.22
CA ALA A 389 -6.76 17.55 4.70
C ALA A 389 -7.88 16.56 4.34
N PHE A 390 -9.11 16.83 4.78
CA PHE A 390 -10.26 16.00 4.43
C PHE A 390 -11.02 16.54 3.23
N ILE A 391 -11.02 15.82 2.10
CA ILE A 391 -11.64 16.25 0.84
C ILE A 391 -13.17 16.32 0.91
N SER A 392 -13.79 15.67 1.90
CA SER A 392 -15.23 15.80 2.17
C SER A 392 -15.62 17.20 2.66
N ASN A 393 -14.68 17.96 3.23
CA ASN A 393 -14.91 19.33 3.63
C ASN A 393 -14.81 20.28 2.41
N PRO A 394 -15.86 21.03 2.05
CA PRO A 394 -15.84 21.87 0.85
C PRO A 394 -14.78 22.97 0.85
N SER A 395 -14.37 23.46 2.03
CA SER A 395 -13.33 24.48 2.13
C SER A 395 -11.93 23.88 1.93
N GLU A 396 -11.68 22.69 2.47
CA GLU A 396 -10.44 21.95 2.25
C GLU A 396 -10.35 21.44 0.81
N GLU A 397 -11.44 20.93 0.21
CA GLU A 397 -11.47 20.56 -1.21
C GLU A 397 -11.01 21.71 -2.12
N ARG A 398 -11.52 22.92 -1.90
CA ARG A 398 -11.10 24.12 -2.66
C ARG A 398 -9.62 24.43 -2.47
N ARG A 399 -9.10 24.29 -1.24
CA ARG A 399 -7.68 24.51 -0.95
C ARG A 399 -6.81 23.44 -1.58
N LEU A 400 -7.20 22.17 -1.50
CA LEU A 400 -6.48 21.05 -2.09
C LEU A 400 -6.37 21.15 -3.63
N ARG A 401 -7.31 21.83 -4.30
CA ARG A 401 -7.21 22.15 -5.73
C ARG A 401 -6.28 23.33 -6.05
N SER A 402 -5.89 24.11 -5.06
CA SER A 402 -5.03 25.28 -5.26
C SER A 402 -3.57 24.87 -5.36
N GLU A 403 -2.97 25.10 -6.52
CA GLU A 403 -1.53 24.95 -6.77
C GLU A 403 -0.66 25.66 -5.72
N HIS A 404 -1.06 26.85 -5.28
CA HIS A 404 -0.35 27.61 -4.25
C HIS A 404 -0.39 26.90 -2.90
N TYR A 405 -1.55 26.40 -2.50
CA TYR A 405 -1.69 25.69 -1.23
C TYR A 405 -0.95 24.35 -1.24
N GLN A 406 -1.04 23.59 -2.34
CA GLN A 406 -0.27 22.35 -2.51
C GLN A 406 1.24 22.60 -2.40
N LYS A 407 1.76 23.70 -2.96
CA LYS A 407 3.17 24.09 -2.78
C LYS A 407 3.50 24.39 -1.32
N LYS A 408 2.65 25.12 -0.61
CA LYS A 408 2.86 25.41 0.83
C LYS A 408 2.87 24.12 1.67
N LEU A 409 1.92 23.22 1.43
CA LEU A 409 1.89 21.89 2.05
C LEU A 409 3.19 21.14 1.80
N ALA A 410 3.62 21.01 0.54
CA ALA A 410 4.86 20.31 0.19
C ALA A 410 6.10 20.92 0.87
N HIS A 411 6.18 22.25 0.99
CA HIS A 411 7.25 22.91 1.75
C HIS A 411 7.20 22.57 3.25
N SER A 412 6.03 22.63 3.89
CA SER A 412 5.87 22.25 5.30
C SER A 412 6.29 20.80 5.56
N LEU A 413 5.91 19.88 4.67
CA LEU A 413 6.34 18.47 4.74
C LEU A 413 7.87 18.35 4.64
N LEU A 414 8.48 18.99 3.65
CA LEU A 414 9.94 18.97 3.49
C LEU A 414 10.64 19.53 4.74
N GLN A 415 10.15 20.64 5.32
CA GLN A 415 10.76 21.23 6.52
C GLN A 415 10.72 20.27 7.71
N GLY A 416 9.61 19.54 7.91
CA GLY A 416 9.52 18.54 8.97
C GLY A 416 10.49 17.37 8.75
N ILE A 417 10.63 16.92 7.49
CA ILE A 417 11.57 15.87 7.09
C ILE A 417 13.02 16.32 7.31
N LEU A 418 13.36 17.56 6.95
CA LEU A 418 14.69 18.13 7.15
C LEU A 418 15.05 18.26 8.64
N ASP A 419 14.10 18.70 9.46
CA ASP A 419 14.31 18.80 10.90
C ASP A 419 14.55 17.41 11.52
N TYR A 420 13.78 16.40 11.13
CA TYR A 420 14.02 15.02 11.55
C TYR A 420 15.43 14.53 11.18
N PHE A 421 15.88 14.72 9.93
CA PHE A 421 17.20 14.24 9.50
C PHE A 421 18.38 15.08 10.00
N ARG A 422 18.13 16.30 10.47
CA ARG A 422 19.13 17.07 11.24
C ARG A 422 19.41 16.40 12.58
N ASP A 423 18.36 15.92 13.24
CA ASP A 423 18.44 15.30 14.56
C ASP A 423 18.81 13.82 14.49
N TYR A 424 18.44 13.12 13.41
CA TYR A 424 18.65 11.68 13.21
C TYR A 424 19.21 11.39 11.80
N PRO A 425 20.44 11.83 11.50
CA PRO A 425 21.02 11.65 10.18
C PRO A 425 21.35 10.17 9.90
N PRO A 426 20.97 9.62 8.72
CA PRO A 426 21.29 8.23 8.39
C PRO A 426 22.81 8.05 8.20
N PRO A 427 23.38 6.90 8.60
CA PRO A 427 24.82 6.65 8.44
C PRO A 427 25.30 6.77 6.99
N GLY A 428 26.49 7.36 6.83
CA GLY A 428 27.13 7.55 5.52
C GLY A 428 26.48 8.61 4.62
N THR A 429 25.61 9.46 5.19
CA THR A 429 25.01 10.59 4.48
C THR A 429 25.75 11.88 4.80
N ARG A 430 25.49 12.92 4.00
CA ARG A 430 26.00 14.27 4.28
C ARG A 430 25.55 14.79 5.65
N PHE A 431 24.30 14.53 6.02
CA PHE A 431 23.73 14.97 7.30
C PHE A 431 24.52 14.37 8.48
N ALA A 432 24.95 13.11 8.37
CA ALA A 432 25.74 12.45 9.42
C ALA A 432 27.13 13.07 9.57
N ARG A 433 27.77 13.45 8.45
CA ARG A 433 29.06 14.13 8.48
C ARG A 433 28.97 15.54 9.08
N GLN A 434 27.93 16.30 8.71
CA GLN A 434 27.74 17.65 9.24
C GLN A 434 27.53 17.64 10.75
N ARG A 435 26.84 16.63 11.30
CA ARG A 435 26.71 16.47 12.75
C ARG A 435 28.04 16.09 13.42
N GLY A 436 28.80 15.17 12.82
CA GLY A 436 30.10 14.75 13.36
C GLY A 436 31.19 15.84 13.33
N GLY A 437 31.10 16.80 12.40
CA GLY A 437 32.05 17.91 12.30
C GLY A 437 31.80 19.06 13.29
N VAL A 438 30.66 19.10 13.98
CA VAL A 438 30.32 20.16 14.94
C VAL A 438 30.83 19.83 16.37
N GLY A 439 31.39 18.64 16.58
CA GLY A 439 31.83 18.18 17.91
C GLY A 439 33.34 17.93 18.10
N ASP A 440 34.19 18.24 17.11
CA ASP A 440 35.61 17.83 17.13
C ASP A 440 36.61 19.01 17.11
N ASP A 441 36.13 20.26 17.22
CA ASP A 441 36.97 21.48 17.11
C ASP A 441 37.41 22.05 18.48
N THR A 442 37.37 21.25 19.56
CA THR A 442 37.84 21.64 20.90
C THR A 442 39.00 20.81 21.45
N THR A 443 39.68 20.00 20.63
CA THR A 443 40.89 19.29 21.06
C THR A 443 42.06 19.44 20.08
N SER A 444 42.49 20.68 19.85
CA SER A 444 43.83 20.94 19.30
C SER A 444 44.44 22.21 19.88
N ASP A 445 44.56 22.28 21.20
CA ASP A 445 45.61 23.10 21.81
C ASP A 445 46.09 22.47 23.13
N SER A 446 46.97 21.48 23.00
CA SER A 446 47.87 21.10 24.09
C SER A 446 49.30 21.26 23.58
N ARG A 447 49.73 22.51 23.45
CA ARG A 447 51.15 22.84 23.49
C ARG A 447 51.71 22.35 24.82
N VAL A 448 52.59 21.37 24.69
CA VAL A 448 53.47 20.84 25.73
C VAL A 448 54.30 21.99 26.30
N HIS A 449 53.96 22.45 27.50
CA HIS A 449 54.93 23.07 28.39
C HIS A 449 55.49 21.95 29.28
N GLN A 450 56.75 21.59 29.03
CA GLN A 450 57.58 20.90 30.01
C GLN A 450 57.75 21.84 31.21
N ASP A 451 57.45 21.36 32.40
CA ASP A 451 57.94 21.97 33.63
C ASP A 451 58.62 20.91 34.48
N GLU A 452 59.88 21.20 34.81
CA GLU A 452 60.80 20.37 35.56
C GLU A 452 60.53 20.54 37.05
N SER A 453 60.10 19.49 37.75
CA SER A 453 60.36 19.38 39.19
C SER A 453 60.16 17.95 39.70
N THR A 454 61.20 17.12 39.56
CA THR A 454 61.36 15.93 40.41
C THR A 454 62.77 15.96 41.02
N GLN A 455 62.92 16.69 42.13
CA GLN A 455 63.97 16.44 43.11
C GLN A 455 63.51 16.83 44.52
N SER A 456 63.85 15.96 45.48
CA SER A 456 63.75 16.13 46.95
C SER A 456 62.33 15.98 47.52
N LEU A 457 62.01 15.14 48.52
CA LEU A 457 62.78 14.67 49.67
C LEU A 457 62.27 13.30 50.17
N LEU A 458 63.22 12.43 50.53
CA LEU A 458 63.09 11.41 51.57
C LEU A 458 62.82 12.08 52.93
N ALA A 459 61.86 11.56 53.71
CA ALA A 459 62.00 11.27 55.15
C ALA A 459 60.66 10.86 55.81
N LEU A 460 60.74 9.86 56.71
CA LEU A 460 59.75 9.36 57.67
C LEU A 460 58.64 8.48 57.05
N GLY A 461 58.65 7.15 57.12
CA GLY A 461 59.12 6.26 58.19
C GLY A 461 58.04 6.10 59.24
N LEU A 462 57.27 5.00 59.18
CA LEU A 462 56.86 4.11 60.29
C LEU A 462 55.86 3.05 59.80
N ASP A 463 56.20 1.79 60.06
CA ASP A 463 55.39 0.58 59.86
C ASP A 463 54.32 0.43 60.95
N PHE A 464 53.08 0.08 60.57
CA PHE A 464 52.29 -1.06 61.07
C PHE A 464 51.05 -1.28 60.21
#